data_AF-A0A4Y9YBB4-F1
#
_entry.id   AF-A0A4Y9YBB4-F1
#
_cell.length_a   1.000
_cell.length_b   1.000
_cell.length_c   1.000
_cell.angle_alpha   90.00
_cell.angle_beta   90.00
_cell.angle_gamma   90.00
#
_symmetry.space_group_name_H-M   'P 1'
#
loop_
_entity.id
_entity.type
_entity.pdbx_description
1 polymer ?
#
loop_
_entity_poly.entity_id
_entity_poly.type
_entity_poly.pdbx_seq_one_letter_code
_entity_poly.pdbx_strand_id
1 'polypeptide(L)'
;MPASLVNVNSLTSLEVEEMSASQLLDLLRNCPALTCLEIESPTGHPMAIPMHDGQHIVELPHLQNLVLTSFDDRVIFGSILAHLSLPRSVRVEISAAALGTEDFYVAGYAELRGLVIAAGFIPDDKTYWPLVSSIRKVETLISKTCLQIVASMPIAREPRIDMRSSRFRCDLYALFNTSHIQKQIMLELGTIFPRSLTALKIIVADAGHYENQGGSVAESWRRLYDAFPEMEDLDIGGPTIDFFTDFLFDIGPSPPPLAHAPLPWPKLKYLRLEYTGSHGADSLDEPEEGLVMQAITTTICNRRDAASIERLQRLAIVFPTEPPHLWTYLGLLRSATEELVCTINGQDLVLDDEDARLLSQ
;
A
#
# COMPACT_ATOMS: atom_id res chain seq x y z
N MET A 1 31.77 25.98 21.13
CA MET A 1 31.67 24.98 22.20
C MET A 1 30.18 24.72 22.41
N PRO A 2 29.56 23.71 21.78
CA PRO A 2 28.16 23.43 22.08
C PRO A 2 28.09 22.77 23.46
N ALA A 3 27.11 23.19 24.27
CA ALA A 3 26.85 22.65 25.59
C ALA A 3 26.61 21.14 25.48
N SER A 4 27.40 20.32 26.18
CA SER A 4 27.03 18.91 26.36
C SER A 4 25.71 18.89 27.10
N LEU A 5 24.64 18.45 26.45
CA LEU A 5 23.39 18.14 27.14
C LEU A 5 23.71 17.07 28.19
N VAL A 6 23.70 17.51 29.45
CA VAL A 6 23.93 16.69 30.62
C VAL A 6 22.81 15.65 30.66
N ASN A 7 23.13 14.41 30.29
CA ASN A 7 22.43 13.16 30.57
C ASN A 7 20.93 13.34 30.87
N VAL A 8 20.11 13.58 29.83
CA VAL A 8 18.67 13.87 29.97
C VAL A 8 17.88 12.55 30.07
N ASN A 9 18.29 11.70 31.02
CA ASN A 9 17.78 10.33 31.17
C ASN A 9 16.27 10.24 31.46
N SER A 10 15.62 11.34 31.81
CA SER A 10 14.18 11.41 32.05
C SER A 10 13.39 12.02 30.89
N LEU A 11 14.04 12.38 29.78
CA LEU A 11 13.35 12.96 28.63
C LEU A 11 12.48 11.90 27.95
N THR A 12 11.17 12.14 27.91
CA THR A 12 10.21 11.21 27.31
C THR A 12 9.72 11.66 25.93
N SER A 13 9.91 12.93 25.57
CA SER A 13 9.53 13.51 24.28
C SER A 13 10.63 14.42 23.78
N LEU A 14 11.00 14.30 22.52
CA LEU A 14 12.00 15.14 21.86
C LEU A 14 11.53 15.48 20.44
N GLU A 15 11.56 16.76 20.11
CA GLU A 15 11.32 17.28 18.78
C GLU A 15 12.62 17.97 18.32
N VAL A 16 13.06 17.66 17.11
CA VAL A 16 14.31 18.13 16.56
C VAL A 16 14.08 18.66 15.15
N GLU A 17 14.40 19.92 14.93
CA GLU A 17 14.31 20.58 13.63
C GLU A 17 15.72 20.92 13.10
N GLU A 18 15.95 20.71 11.81
CA GLU A 18 17.18 21.12 11.08
C GLU A 18 18.51 20.58 11.65
N MET A 19 18.49 19.47 12.39
CA MET A 19 19.70 18.89 12.98
C MET A 19 20.40 17.93 12.04
N SER A 20 21.74 17.92 12.08
CA SER A 20 22.49 16.94 11.30
C SER A 20 22.30 15.52 11.84
N ALA A 21 22.25 14.53 10.94
CA ALA A 21 22.05 13.13 11.32
C ALA A 21 23.06 12.63 12.37
N SER A 22 24.33 13.05 12.31
CA SER A 22 25.35 12.68 13.31
C SER A 22 25.09 13.31 14.68
N GLN A 23 24.73 14.59 14.73
CA GLN A 23 24.38 15.29 15.98
C GLN A 23 23.12 14.68 16.62
N LEU A 24 22.13 14.33 15.81
CA LEU A 24 20.91 13.68 16.25
C LEU A 24 21.23 12.33 16.91
N LEU A 25 22.04 11.48 16.27
CA LEU A 25 22.40 10.18 16.84
C LEU A 25 23.18 10.33 18.17
N ASP A 26 24.08 11.30 18.26
CA ASP A 26 24.81 11.58 19.51
C ASP A 26 23.88 12.12 20.62
N LEU A 27 22.87 12.92 20.26
CA LEU A 27 21.84 13.39 21.19
C LEU A 27 20.99 12.23 21.72
N LEU A 28 20.48 11.37 20.82
CA LEU A 28 19.58 10.27 21.17
C LEU A 28 20.23 9.23 22.10
N ARG A 29 21.56 9.06 22.03
CA ARG A 29 22.31 8.21 22.98
C ARG A 29 22.16 8.63 24.44
N ASN A 30 21.86 9.90 24.70
CA ASN A 30 21.71 10.47 26.04
C ASN A 30 20.24 10.55 26.49
N CYS A 31 19.32 9.94 25.73
CA CYS A 31 17.87 10.02 25.98
C CYS A 31 17.18 8.63 25.96
N PRO A 32 17.62 7.66 26.79
CA PRO A 32 17.11 6.28 26.75
C PRO A 32 15.64 6.12 27.14
N ALA A 33 15.04 7.10 27.85
CA ALA A 33 13.65 7.08 28.28
C ALA A 33 12.66 7.65 27.25
N LEU A 34 13.11 7.96 26.02
CA LEU A 34 12.25 8.54 24.99
C LEU A 34 11.10 7.61 24.64
N THR A 35 9.90 8.19 24.63
CA THR A 35 8.65 7.55 24.21
C THR A 35 8.11 8.17 22.92
N CYS A 36 8.46 9.43 22.63
CA CYS A 36 8.11 10.15 21.42
C CYS A 36 9.34 10.85 20.85
N LEU A 37 9.60 10.68 19.56
CA LEU A 37 10.67 11.35 18.84
C LEU A 37 10.10 11.92 17.53
N GLU A 38 10.24 13.22 17.34
CA GLU A 38 9.90 13.91 16.10
C GLU A 38 11.16 14.54 15.51
N ILE A 39 11.41 14.27 14.24
CA ILE A 39 12.57 14.77 13.50
C ILE A 39 12.06 15.45 12.24
N GLU A 40 12.25 16.76 12.18
CA GLU A 40 11.88 17.61 11.06
C GLU A 40 13.12 18.10 10.31
N SER A 41 13.10 17.95 8.99
CA SER A 41 14.10 18.50 8.06
C SER A 41 15.55 18.19 8.46
N PRO A 42 15.93 16.92 8.69
CA PRO A 42 17.29 16.60 9.10
C PRO A 42 18.27 17.07 8.03
N THR A 43 19.34 17.75 8.45
CA THR A 43 20.36 18.30 7.55
C THR A 43 21.53 17.33 7.39
N GLY A 44 22.31 17.43 6.31
CA GLY A 44 23.53 16.64 6.14
C GLY A 44 23.67 16.01 4.76
N HIS A 45 24.85 15.44 4.48
CA HIS A 45 25.13 14.82 3.20
C HIS A 45 24.66 13.34 3.19
N PRO A 46 23.83 12.91 2.23
CA PRO A 46 23.30 11.54 2.17
C PRO A 46 24.37 10.43 2.03
N MET A 47 25.61 10.79 1.68
CA MET A 47 26.72 9.84 1.49
C MET A 47 27.65 9.64 2.70
N ALA A 48 27.40 10.23 3.86
CA ALA A 48 28.43 10.36 4.89
C ALA A 48 28.13 9.76 6.27
N ILE A 49 27.28 8.73 6.36
CA ILE A 49 27.36 7.80 7.50
C ILE A 49 27.77 6.44 6.95
N PRO A 50 29.05 6.24 6.63
CA PRO A 50 29.53 4.92 6.26
C PRO A 50 29.26 3.96 7.42
N MET A 51 28.46 2.92 7.17
CA MET A 51 28.36 1.74 8.02
C MET A 51 29.71 1.02 7.98
N HIS A 52 30.69 1.57 8.70
CA HIS A 52 31.89 0.84 9.05
C HIS A 52 31.55 -0.10 10.21
N ASP A 53 32.04 -1.34 10.15
CA ASP A 53 31.96 -2.31 11.24
C ASP A 53 32.32 -1.62 12.57
N GLY A 54 31.33 -1.45 13.46
CA GLY A 54 31.52 -0.84 14.78
C GLY A 54 30.77 0.47 15.06
N GLN A 55 29.95 1.01 14.15
CA GLN A 55 29.06 2.13 14.51
C GLN A 55 27.99 1.72 15.53
N HIS A 56 27.80 2.58 16.54
CA HIS A 56 26.92 2.33 17.68
C HIS A 56 25.44 2.54 17.31
N ILE A 57 24.71 1.44 17.20
CA ILE A 57 23.25 1.41 17.17
C ILE A 57 22.72 2.14 18.42
N VAL A 58 21.79 3.08 18.22
CA VAL A 58 21.12 3.77 19.34
C VAL A 58 19.89 2.97 19.73
N GLU A 59 19.88 2.46 20.96
CA GLU A 59 18.76 1.72 21.51
C GLU A 59 17.74 2.70 22.12
N LEU A 60 16.50 2.67 21.63
CA LEU A 60 15.38 3.46 22.15
C LEU A 60 14.27 2.51 22.66
N PRO A 61 14.51 1.76 23.76
CA PRO A 61 13.68 0.62 24.16
C PRO A 61 12.24 1.00 24.55
N HIS A 62 12.00 2.27 24.86
CA HIS A 62 10.71 2.79 25.30
C HIS A 62 9.97 3.57 24.22
N LEU A 63 10.53 3.67 23.00
CA LEU A 63 9.96 4.50 21.95
C LEU A 63 8.61 3.94 21.47
N GLN A 64 7.59 4.78 21.49
CA GLN A 64 6.23 4.43 21.06
C GLN A 64 5.89 5.10 19.74
N ASN A 65 6.34 6.34 19.54
CA ASN A 65 6.07 7.12 18.33
C ASN A 65 7.39 7.70 17.79
N LEU A 66 7.62 7.51 16.50
CA LEU A 66 8.68 8.11 15.71
C LEU A 66 8.04 8.83 14.52
N VAL A 67 8.18 10.15 14.46
CA VAL A 67 7.70 10.98 13.36
C VAL A 67 8.91 11.55 12.63
N LEU A 68 8.95 11.35 11.31
CA LEU A 68 10.01 11.81 10.43
C LEU A 68 9.38 12.69 9.33
N THR A 69 9.60 14.00 9.40
CA THR A 69 9.04 14.97 8.44
C THR A 69 10.18 15.63 7.67
N SER A 70 10.12 15.68 6.34
CA SER A 70 11.18 16.31 5.54
C SER A 70 10.65 17.03 4.31
N PHE A 71 11.35 18.10 3.96
CA PHE A 71 11.11 18.88 2.75
C PHE A 71 12.02 18.49 1.58
N ASP A 72 13.10 17.70 1.76
CA ASP A 72 14.07 17.52 0.65
C ASP A 72 14.86 16.18 0.55
N ASP A 73 15.13 15.42 1.62
CA ASP A 73 16.08 14.29 1.53
C ASP A 73 15.59 12.97 2.17
N ARG A 74 15.09 12.07 1.32
CA ARG A 74 14.59 10.74 1.70
C ARG A 74 15.72 9.74 2.04
N VAL A 75 16.93 9.96 1.52
CA VAL A 75 18.08 9.07 1.76
C VAL A 75 18.57 9.23 3.21
N ILE A 76 18.43 10.43 3.77
CA ILE A 76 18.76 10.70 5.18
C ILE A 76 17.88 9.88 6.12
N PHE A 77 16.60 9.67 5.82
CA PHE A 77 15.72 8.85 6.67
C PHE A 77 16.12 7.39 6.71
N GLY A 78 16.39 6.78 5.55
CA GLY A 78 16.91 5.40 5.49
C GLY A 78 18.20 5.26 6.32
N SER A 79 19.09 6.25 6.24
CA SER A 79 20.31 6.30 7.04
C SER A 79 20.05 6.42 8.55
N ILE A 80 19.19 7.34 8.99
CA ILE A 80 18.83 7.48 10.41
C ILE A 80 18.22 6.17 10.92
N LEU A 81 17.25 5.61 10.21
CA LEU A 81 16.56 4.39 10.60
C LEU A 81 17.50 3.18 10.72
N ALA A 82 18.53 3.10 9.87
CA ALA A 82 19.55 2.05 9.95
C ALA A 82 20.38 2.10 11.25
N HIS A 83 20.43 3.25 11.93
CA HIS A 83 21.18 3.45 13.17
C HIS A 83 20.32 3.37 14.44
N LEU A 84 19.01 3.17 14.31
CA LEU A 84 18.08 3.08 15.44
C LEU A 84 17.64 1.62 15.66
N SER A 85 17.83 1.12 16.89
CA SER A 85 17.17 -0.12 17.33
C SER A 85 15.82 0.24 17.93
N LEU A 86 14.78 0.02 17.13
CA LEU A 86 13.40 0.36 17.49
C LEU A 86 12.67 -0.83 18.12
N PRO A 87 11.83 -0.61 19.16
CA PRO A 87 11.05 -1.67 19.77
C PRO A 87 9.96 -2.16 18.81
N ARG A 88 9.54 -3.42 18.98
CA ARG A 88 8.54 -4.07 18.10
C ARG A 88 7.20 -3.35 18.04
N SER A 89 6.88 -2.60 19.08
CA SER A 89 5.62 -1.88 19.25
C SER A 89 5.60 -0.46 18.66
N VAL A 90 6.74 0.05 18.17
CA VAL A 90 6.84 1.45 17.71
C VAL A 90 5.86 1.76 16.56
N ARG A 91 5.33 2.97 16.54
CA ARG A 91 4.65 3.56 15.38
C ARG A 91 5.62 4.49 14.68
N VAL A 92 5.82 4.27 13.38
CA VAL A 92 6.68 5.11 12.55
C VAL A 92 5.83 5.82 11.52
N GLU A 93 5.88 7.14 11.50
CA GLU A 93 5.22 7.99 10.51
C GLU A 93 6.30 8.79 9.79
N ILE A 94 6.33 8.66 8.46
CA ILE A 94 7.24 9.38 7.58
C ILE A 94 6.41 10.23 6.63
N SER A 95 6.68 11.52 6.59
CA SER A 95 6.02 12.45 5.68
C SER A 95 7.09 13.20 4.90
N ALA A 96 7.03 13.10 3.57
CA ALA A 96 7.91 13.88 2.70
C ALA A 96 7.07 14.71 1.73
N ALA A 97 7.24 16.04 1.81
CA ALA A 97 6.71 16.95 0.81
C ALA A 97 7.52 16.85 -0.49
N ALA A 98 6.92 17.11 -1.66
CA ALA A 98 7.67 17.11 -2.91
C ALA A 98 8.63 18.29 -3.02
N LEU A 99 9.79 17.97 -3.59
CA LEU A 99 10.76 18.85 -4.24
C LEU A 99 10.10 20.01 -4.99
N GLY A 100 10.51 21.23 -4.66
CA GLY A 100 10.51 22.40 -5.56
C GLY A 100 9.22 22.65 -6.33
N THR A 101 8.28 23.34 -5.69
CA THR A 101 7.05 23.87 -6.30
C THR A 101 7.26 25.00 -7.34
N GLU A 102 8.47 25.22 -7.86
CA GLU A 102 8.70 26.32 -8.83
C GLU A 102 9.13 25.86 -10.24
N ASP A 103 9.93 24.80 -10.39
CA ASP A 103 10.42 24.39 -11.72
C ASP A 103 9.60 23.26 -12.39
N PHE A 104 8.77 22.53 -11.64
CA PHE A 104 7.90 21.48 -12.20
C PHE A 104 6.60 22.00 -12.83
N TYR A 105 6.27 23.28 -12.65
CA TYR A 105 5.02 23.86 -13.19
C TYR A 105 5.08 24.12 -14.70
N VAL A 106 6.26 24.07 -15.34
CA VAL A 106 6.42 24.55 -16.72
C VAL A 106 6.36 23.43 -17.77
N ALA A 107 6.50 22.15 -17.43
CA ALA A 107 6.49 21.09 -18.46
C ALA A 107 6.09 19.70 -17.94
N GLY A 108 4.78 19.38 -17.99
CA GLY A 108 4.30 18.01 -17.88
C GLY A 108 4.41 17.38 -16.50
N TYR A 109 3.59 16.35 -16.26
CA TYR A 109 3.55 15.59 -15.00
C TYR A 109 4.94 15.22 -14.51
N ALA A 110 5.18 15.31 -13.19
CA ALA A 110 6.46 14.91 -12.61
C ALA A 110 6.68 13.40 -12.86
N GLU A 111 7.51 13.08 -13.85
CA GLU A 111 7.98 11.72 -14.06
C GLU A 111 9.00 11.41 -12.96
N LEU A 112 8.68 10.50 -12.04
CA LEU A 112 9.62 9.98 -11.03
C LEU A 112 10.68 9.05 -11.66
N ARG A 113 11.14 9.33 -12.89
CA ARG A 113 12.10 8.49 -13.63
C ARG A 113 13.40 8.36 -12.84
N GLY A 114 13.70 7.13 -12.42
CA GLY A 114 14.92 6.78 -11.69
C GLY A 114 14.83 6.95 -10.17
N LEU A 115 13.71 7.44 -9.65
CA LEU A 115 13.48 7.56 -8.21
C LEU A 115 12.82 6.30 -7.70
N VAL A 116 13.54 5.41 -7.01
CA VAL A 116 12.92 4.28 -6.29
C VAL A 116 12.08 4.89 -5.16
N ILE A 117 10.76 4.93 -5.33
CA ILE A 117 9.83 5.57 -4.39
C ILE A 117 10.06 5.00 -3.00
N ALA A 118 10.35 3.70 -2.92
CA ALA A 118 10.50 2.97 -1.69
C ALA A 118 11.89 2.95 -1.02
N ALA A 119 12.96 3.30 -1.75
CA ALA A 119 14.32 3.29 -1.19
C ALA A 119 14.53 4.34 -0.08
N GLY A 120 13.60 5.29 0.05
CA GLY A 120 13.59 6.27 1.14
C GLY A 120 13.01 5.77 2.46
N PHE A 121 12.37 4.58 2.49
CA PHE A 121 11.52 4.16 3.62
C PHE A 121 12.08 3.02 4.44
N ILE A 122 12.78 2.10 3.79
CA ILE A 122 13.37 0.93 4.42
C ILE A 122 14.84 0.92 4.02
N PRO A 123 15.78 0.88 4.98
CA PRO A 123 17.19 0.73 4.66
C PRO A 123 17.42 -0.47 3.74
N ASP A 124 18.33 -0.35 2.76
CA ASP A 124 18.70 -1.46 1.86
C ASP A 124 19.13 -2.70 2.67
N ASP A 125 19.78 -2.49 3.81
CA ASP A 125 20.08 -3.55 4.76
C ASP A 125 18.93 -3.79 5.74
N LYS A 126 18.09 -4.76 5.38
CA LYS A 126 16.93 -5.20 6.18
C LYS A 126 17.29 -5.89 7.50
N THR A 127 18.56 -6.21 7.74
CA THR A 127 18.98 -6.85 9.01
C THR A 127 18.82 -5.91 10.20
N TYR A 128 18.87 -4.60 9.97
CA TYR A 128 18.69 -3.57 11.00
C TYR A 128 17.24 -3.27 11.34
N TRP A 129 16.27 -3.82 10.58
CA TRP A 129 14.85 -3.56 10.79
C TRP A 129 14.03 -4.86 10.92
N PRO A 130 14.16 -5.59 12.05
CA PRO A 130 13.38 -6.80 12.32
C PRO A 130 11.87 -6.60 12.18
N LEU A 131 11.39 -5.37 12.39
CA LEU A 131 10.02 -4.92 12.18
C LEU A 131 9.48 -5.28 10.79
N VAL A 132 10.31 -5.15 9.74
CA VAL A 132 9.90 -5.37 8.35
C VAL A 132 9.48 -6.82 8.13
N SER A 133 10.22 -7.77 8.70
CA SER A 133 9.88 -9.19 8.62
C SER A 133 8.54 -9.56 9.29
N SER A 134 8.07 -8.70 10.21
CA SER A 134 6.81 -8.88 10.95
C SER A 134 5.61 -8.23 10.25
N ILE A 135 5.83 -7.45 9.19
CA ILE A 135 4.74 -6.86 8.40
C ILE A 135 3.88 -7.97 7.79
N ARG A 136 2.57 -7.80 7.89
CA ARG A 136 1.57 -8.74 7.35
C ARG A 136 0.58 -8.08 6.41
N LYS A 137 0.34 -6.77 6.57
CA LYS A 137 -0.57 -6.00 5.73
C LYS A 137 0.14 -4.80 5.14
N VAL A 138 -0.09 -4.54 3.85
CA VAL A 138 0.33 -3.29 3.19
C VAL A 138 -0.88 -2.69 2.49
N GLU A 139 -1.04 -1.38 2.62
CA GLU A 139 -2.07 -0.60 1.96
C GLU A 139 -1.42 0.53 1.19
N THR A 140 -1.82 0.71 -0.06
CA THR A 140 -1.36 1.77 -0.95
C THR A 140 -2.57 2.53 -1.46
N LEU A 141 -2.57 3.85 -1.28
CA LEU A 141 -3.53 4.76 -1.88
C LEU A 141 -2.77 5.70 -2.80
N ILE A 142 -3.18 5.72 -4.07
CA ILE A 142 -2.57 6.51 -5.13
C ILE A 142 -3.62 7.50 -5.60
N SER A 143 -3.35 8.79 -5.46
CA SER A 143 -4.15 9.86 -6.04
C SER A 143 -3.25 10.81 -6.84
N LYS A 144 -3.86 11.76 -7.54
CA LYS A 144 -3.11 12.78 -8.29
C LYS A 144 -2.12 13.56 -7.41
N THR A 145 -2.48 13.80 -6.14
CA THR A 145 -1.75 14.71 -5.25
C THR A 145 -1.02 14.00 -4.11
N CYS A 146 -1.30 12.70 -3.91
CA CYS A 146 -0.79 11.95 -2.77
C CYS A 146 -0.55 10.49 -3.13
N LEU A 147 0.60 9.98 -2.70
CA LEU A 147 0.85 8.56 -2.56
C LEU A 147 1.00 8.24 -1.08
N GLN A 148 0.10 7.42 -0.56
CA GLN A 148 0.15 6.91 0.80
C GLN A 148 0.46 5.42 0.79
N ILE A 149 1.42 5.00 1.63
CA ILE A 149 1.75 3.61 1.88
C ILE A 149 1.68 3.36 3.39
N VAL A 150 0.83 2.42 3.80
CA VAL A 150 0.68 2.01 5.20
C VAL A 150 1.02 0.53 5.32
N ALA A 151 2.05 0.20 6.10
CA ALA A 151 2.39 -1.18 6.41
C ALA A 151 2.12 -1.48 7.88
N SER A 152 1.41 -2.57 8.15
CA SER A 152 0.96 -2.94 9.49
C SER A 152 1.47 -4.32 9.89
N MET A 153 1.81 -4.44 11.17
CA MET A 153 2.23 -5.69 11.81
C MET A 153 1.35 -6.01 13.02
N PRO A 154 1.06 -7.29 13.28
CA PRO A 154 0.38 -7.70 14.49
C PRO A 154 1.30 -7.47 15.69
N ILE A 155 0.83 -6.75 16.72
CA ILE A 155 1.57 -6.67 17.98
C ILE A 155 1.40 -8.02 18.70
N ALA A 156 2.51 -8.67 19.05
CA ALA A 156 2.48 -9.75 20.02
C ALA A 156 1.90 -9.16 21.31
N ARG A 157 0.76 -9.68 21.80
CA ARG A 157 0.04 -9.15 22.97
C ARG A 157 1.00 -8.94 24.14
N GLU A 158 1.47 -7.71 24.32
CA GLU A 158 2.13 -7.29 25.54
C GLU A 158 1.06 -6.81 26.51
N PRO A 159 1.03 -7.32 27.76
CA PRO A 159 -0.08 -7.12 28.70
C PRO A 159 -0.25 -5.67 29.19
N ARG A 160 0.49 -4.70 28.65
CA ARG A 160 0.53 -3.31 29.12
C ARG A 160 0.42 -2.25 28.01
N ILE A 161 0.33 -2.65 26.74
CA ILE A 161 0.23 -1.71 25.61
C ILE A 161 -1.16 -1.87 24.99
N ASP A 162 -2.00 -0.83 25.10
CA ASP A 162 -3.37 -0.82 24.56
C ASP A 162 -3.42 -0.63 23.02
N MET A 163 -2.26 -0.78 22.36
CA MET A 163 -2.14 -0.70 20.91
C MET A 163 -2.26 -2.10 20.31
N ARG A 164 -3.20 -2.26 19.38
CA ARG A 164 -3.51 -3.55 18.72
C ARG A 164 -2.61 -3.83 17.50
N SER A 165 -1.94 -2.81 16.96
CA SER A 165 -1.01 -2.94 15.83
C SER A 165 0.06 -1.84 15.84
N SER A 166 1.24 -2.21 15.36
CA SER A 166 2.30 -1.26 15.00
C SER A 166 2.19 -0.97 13.52
N ARG A 167 2.40 0.29 13.15
CA ARG A 167 2.21 0.76 11.79
C ARG A 167 3.40 1.59 11.34
N PHE A 168 3.73 1.41 10.08
CA PHE A 168 4.56 2.28 9.28
C PHE A 168 3.63 3.05 8.34
N ARG A 169 3.69 4.37 8.33
CA ARG A 169 2.95 5.20 7.37
C ARG A 169 3.93 6.09 6.62
N CYS A 170 3.80 6.11 5.31
CA CYS A 170 4.48 7.03 4.44
C CYS A 170 3.45 7.82 3.64
N ASP A 171 3.54 9.15 3.67
CA ASP A 171 2.79 10.03 2.77
C ASP A 171 3.76 10.84 1.90
N LEU A 172 3.56 10.77 0.59
CA LEU A 172 4.27 11.53 -0.43
C LEU A 172 3.30 12.46 -1.15
N TYR A 173 3.55 13.77 -1.06
CA TYR A 173 2.70 14.77 -1.68
C TYR A 173 3.36 15.35 -2.92
N ALA A 174 2.85 15.05 -4.12
CA ALA A 174 3.32 15.60 -5.40
C ALA A 174 2.22 15.54 -6.47
N LEU A 175 2.44 16.13 -7.64
CA LEU A 175 1.58 15.90 -8.82
C LEU A 175 2.06 14.65 -9.58
N PHE A 176 1.30 13.57 -9.48
CA PHE A 176 1.65 12.27 -10.03
C PHE A 176 0.93 11.97 -11.36
N ASN A 177 1.63 11.25 -12.25
CA ASN A 177 0.97 10.40 -13.24
C ASN A 177 0.58 9.09 -12.53
N THR A 178 -0.72 8.91 -12.26
CA THR A 178 -1.22 7.81 -11.41
C THR A 178 -0.96 6.43 -12.01
N SER A 179 -1.00 6.27 -13.34
CA SER A 179 -0.73 4.99 -14.01
C SER A 179 0.75 4.61 -13.94
N HIS A 180 1.65 5.59 -14.07
CA HIS A 180 3.09 5.37 -13.89
C HIS A 180 3.43 4.99 -12.44
N ILE A 181 2.87 5.73 -11.46
CA ILE A 181 3.09 5.46 -10.04
C ILE A 181 2.55 4.09 -9.63
N GLN A 182 1.36 3.72 -10.10
CA GLN A 182 0.83 2.37 -9.88
C GLN A 182 1.82 1.31 -10.37
N LYS A 183 2.23 1.38 -11.65
CA LYS A 183 3.18 0.41 -12.23
C LYS A 183 4.45 0.32 -11.39
N GLN A 184 5.00 1.46 -11.00
CA GLN A 184 6.22 1.52 -10.21
C GLN A 184 6.05 0.88 -8.83
N ILE A 185 5.00 1.23 -8.08
CA ILE A 185 4.75 0.66 -6.76
C ILE A 185 4.60 -0.85 -6.85
N MET A 186 3.82 -1.35 -7.82
CA MET A 186 3.65 -2.79 -8.00
C MET A 186 4.96 -3.52 -8.27
N LEU A 187 5.92 -2.88 -8.95
CA LEU A 187 7.25 -3.46 -9.19
C LEU A 187 8.15 -3.40 -7.94
N GLU A 188 7.97 -2.41 -7.07
CA GLU A 188 8.80 -2.19 -5.87
C GLU A 188 8.27 -2.91 -4.63
N LEU A 189 6.96 -3.10 -4.45
CA LEU A 189 6.40 -3.71 -3.23
C LEU A 189 7.09 -5.02 -2.85
N GLY A 190 7.33 -5.89 -3.82
CA GLY A 190 7.97 -7.19 -3.62
C GLY A 190 9.47 -7.12 -3.26
N THR A 191 10.14 -6.02 -3.56
CA THR A 191 11.54 -5.81 -3.14
C THR A 191 11.63 -5.26 -1.73
N ILE A 192 10.57 -4.66 -1.20
CA ILE A 192 10.51 -4.00 0.11
C ILE A 192 10.00 -4.96 1.18
N PHE A 193 8.80 -5.48 0.97
CA PHE A 193 8.03 -6.18 1.98
C PHE A 193 8.32 -7.68 2.01
N PRO A 194 8.15 -8.35 3.15
CA PRO A 194 8.48 -9.76 3.28
C PRO A 194 7.53 -10.64 2.45
N ARG A 195 8.04 -11.78 1.97
CA ARG A 195 7.24 -12.80 1.26
C ARG A 195 6.07 -13.36 2.09
N SER A 196 6.12 -13.20 3.42
CA SER A 196 5.09 -13.63 4.38
C SER A 196 3.93 -12.64 4.54
N LEU A 197 3.83 -11.65 3.67
CA LEU A 197 2.70 -10.72 3.61
C LEU A 197 1.44 -11.49 3.23
N THR A 198 0.35 -11.26 3.98
CA THR A 198 -0.92 -11.98 3.83
C THR A 198 -2.07 -11.08 3.38
N ALA A 199 -1.92 -9.76 3.47
CA ALA A 199 -2.95 -8.80 3.08
C ALA A 199 -2.36 -7.62 2.28
N LEU A 200 -2.94 -7.31 1.12
CA LEU A 200 -2.51 -6.21 0.26
C LEU A 200 -3.71 -5.38 -0.20
N LYS A 201 -3.60 -4.06 -0.08
CA LYS A 201 -4.55 -3.09 -0.62
C LYS A 201 -3.86 -2.14 -1.59
N ILE A 202 -4.39 -1.98 -2.80
CA ILE A 202 -3.93 -0.99 -3.78
C ILE A 202 -5.15 -0.29 -4.37
N ILE A 203 -5.33 0.98 -4.04
CA ILE A 203 -6.42 1.82 -4.54
C ILE A 203 -5.85 2.98 -5.34
N VAL A 204 -6.30 3.13 -6.59
CA VAL A 204 -6.06 4.32 -7.42
C VAL A 204 -7.32 5.18 -7.40
N ALA A 205 -7.26 6.31 -6.72
CA ALA A 205 -8.34 7.28 -6.59
C ALA A 205 -8.07 8.46 -7.54
N ASP A 206 -8.58 8.38 -8.79
CA ASP A 206 -8.87 9.49 -9.74
C ASP A 206 -8.84 8.97 -11.20
N ALA A 207 -9.95 9.11 -11.93
CA ALA A 207 -10.08 8.70 -13.33
C ALA A 207 -9.56 9.75 -14.34
N GLY A 208 -9.56 11.04 -13.98
CA GLY A 208 -9.28 12.14 -14.91
C GLY A 208 -7.81 12.20 -15.38
N HIS A 209 -6.92 11.45 -14.73
CA HIS A 209 -5.48 11.50 -14.96
C HIS A 209 -4.84 10.12 -15.11
N TYR A 210 -5.65 9.07 -15.29
CA TYR A 210 -5.17 7.72 -15.56
C TYR A 210 -4.89 7.55 -17.06
N GLU A 211 -3.67 7.86 -17.49
CA GLU A 211 -3.28 7.72 -18.90
C GLU A 211 -2.83 6.28 -19.21
N ASN A 212 -3.57 5.58 -20.08
CA ASN A 212 -3.24 4.22 -20.56
C ASN A 212 -2.18 4.20 -21.69
N GLN A 213 -1.53 5.32 -21.97
CA GLN A 213 -0.55 5.40 -23.05
C GLN A 213 0.81 4.83 -22.62
N GLY A 214 0.95 3.50 -22.71
CA GLY A 214 2.27 2.86 -22.83
C GLY A 214 2.54 1.72 -21.86
N GLY A 215 2.26 0.50 -22.29
CA GLY A 215 2.76 -0.74 -21.70
C GLY A 215 1.73 -1.46 -20.82
N SER A 216 1.62 -2.78 -21.03
CA SER A 216 0.78 -3.68 -20.21
C SER A 216 1.25 -3.68 -18.76
N VAL A 217 0.30 -3.66 -17.81
CA VAL A 217 0.55 -3.79 -16.37
C VAL A 217 0.71 -5.27 -15.98
N ALA A 218 0.51 -6.21 -16.91
CA ALA A 218 0.57 -7.65 -16.65
C ALA A 218 1.92 -8.10 -16.05
N GLU A 219 3.05 -7.49 -16.45
CA GLU A 219 4.35 -7.80 -15.83
C GLU A 219 4.39 -7.35 -14.36
N SER A 220 3.80 -6.19 -14.05
CA SER A 220 3.72 -5.65 -12.68
C SER A 220 2.88 -6.55 -11.77
N TRP A 221 1.74 -7.05 -12.26
CA TRP A 221 0.91 -8.00 -11.51
C TRP A 221 1.64 -9.31 -11.23
N ARG A 222 2.33 -9.87 -12.24
CA ARG A 222 3.13 -11.09 -12.08
C ARG A 222 4.19 -10.95 -10.99
N ARG A 223 4.87 -9.81 -10.90
CA ARG A 223 5.86 -9.58 -9.83
C ARG A 223 5.24 -9.62 -8.44
N LEU A 224 4.01 -9.14 -8.28
CA LEU A 224 3.30 -9.23 -6.99
C LEU A 224 2.93 -10.67 -6.64
N TYR A 225 2.51 -11.48 -7.62
CA TYR A 225 2.24 -12.91 -7.42
C TYR A 225 3.49 -13.66 -6.94
N ASP A 226 4.62 -13.41 -7.59
CA ASP A 226 5.91 -14.03 -7.26
C ASP A 226 6.47 -13.56 -5.91
N ALA A 227 6.22 -12.30 -5.55
CA ALA A 227 6.67 -11.70 -4.30
C ALA A 227 5.89 -12.20 -3.09
N PHE A 228 4.56 -12.34 -3.22
CA PHE A 228 3.67 -12.59 -2.08
C PHE A 228 2.81 -13.85 -2.29
N PRO A 229 3.41 -15.05 -2.31
CA PRO A 229 2.67 -16.29 -2.56
C PRO A 229 1.68 -16.67 -1.44
N GLU A 230 1.82 -16.06 -0.26
CA GLU A 230 1.02 -16.32 0.94
C GLU A 230 -0.20 -15.39 1.10
N MET A 231 -0.55 -14.64 0.04
CA MET A 231 -1.68 -13.70 0.08
C MET A 231 -3.00 -14.41 0.38
N GLU A 232 -3.74 -13.90 1.37
CA GLU A 232 -5.06 -14.37 1.77
C GLU A 232 -6.16 -13.32 1.56
N ASP A 233 -5.81 -12.04 1.68
CA ASP A 233 -6.73 -10.89 1.60
C ASP A 233 -6.22 -9.84 0.62
N LEU A 234 -7.07 -9.46 -0.33
CA LEU A 234 -6.70 -8.53 -1.39
C LEU A 234 -7.80 -7.50 -1.63
N ASP A 235 -7.45 -6.22 -1.57
CA ASP A 235 -8.33 -5.09 -1.83
C ASP A 235 -7.77 -4.23 -2.97
N ILE A 236 -8.36 -4.34 -4.16
CA ILE A 236 -7.90 -3.65 -5.37
C ILE A 236 -8.98 -2.69 -5.83
N GLY A 237 -8.60 -1.45 -6.10
CA GLY A 237 -9.52 -0.46 -6.61
C GLY A 237 -8.89 0.46 -7.63
N GLY A 238 -9.65 0.79 -8.65
CA GLY A 238 -9.15 1.61 -9.73
C GLY A 238 -10.24 2.25 -10.59
N PRO A 239 -9.84 3.23 -11.41
CA PRO A 239 -10.80 4.15 -12.01
C PRO A 239 -11.38 3.71 -13.36
N THR A 240 -10.77 2.72 -14.03
CA THR A 240 -11.09 2.36 -15.42
C THR A 240 -11.18 0.86 -15.64
N ILE A 241 -11.87 0.42 -16.69
CA ILE A 241 -11.93 -0.99 -17.11
C ILE A 241 -10.55 -1.55 -17.44
N ASP A 242 -9.66 -0.74 -18.01
CA ASP A 242 -8.31 -1.16 -18.38
C ASP A 242 -7.48 -1.51 -17.14
N PHE A 243 -7.68 -0.82 -16.01
CA PHE A 243 -7.07 -1.18 -14.74
C PHE A 243 -7.51 -2.59 -14.29
N PHE A 244 -8.79 -2.92 -14.46
CA PHE A 244 -9.32 -4.23 -14.09
C PHE A 244 -8.96 -5.33 -15.09
N THR A 245 -8.87 -5.03 -16.38
CA THR A 245 -8.70 -6.03 -17.43
C THR A 245 -7.42 -6.84 -17.27
N ASP A 246 -6.28 -6.17 -17.04
CA ASP A 246 -4.99 -6.85 -16.83
C ASP A 246 -5.00 -7.73 -15.56
N PHE A 247 -5.61 -7.23 -14.48
CA PHE A 247 -5.70 -7.92 -13.19
C PHE A 247 -6.64 -9.13 -13.23
N LEU A 248 -7.84 -8.94 -13.77
CA LEU A 248 -8.89 -9.94 -13.84
C LEU A 248 -8.53 -11.08 -14.81
N PHE A 249 -7.78 -10.78 -15.87
CA PHE A 249 -7.28 -11.81 -16.80
C PHE A 249 -6.40 -12.84 -16.09
N ASP A 250 -5.51 -12.40 -15.20
CA ASP A 250 -4.62 -13.31 -14.48
C ASP A 250 -5.38 -14.15 -13.42
N ILE A 251 -6.35 -13.56 -12.72
CA ILE A 251 -7.08 -14.21 -11.62
C ILE A 251 -8.07 -15.29 -12.09
N GLY A 252 -8.58 -15.14 -13.30
CA GLY A 252 -9.54 -16.07 -13.91
C GLY A 252 -9.60 -15.79 -15.42
N PRO A 253 -8.71 -16.40 -16.22
CA PRO A 253 -8.61 -16.09 -17.63
C PRO A 253 -9.91 -16.44 -18.36
N SER A 254 -10.23 -15.62 -19.37
CA SER A 254 -11.32 -15.85 -20.31
C SER A 254 -10.74 -15.94 -21.73
N PRO A 255 -10.86 -17.09 -22.43
CA PRO A 255 -11.57 -18.32 -22.04
C PRO A 255 -10.86 -19.09 -20.90
N PRO A 256 -11.58 -19.95 -20.16
CA PRO A 256 -10.99 -20.78 -19.12
C PRO A 256 -9.82 -21.60 -19.67
N PRO A 257 -8.75 -21.79 -18.89
CA PRO A 257 -7.52 -22.34 -19.42
C PRO A 257 -7.72 -23.82 -19.78
N LEU A 258 -7.30 -24.21 -20.98
CA LEU A 258 -7.34 -25.60 -21.46
C LEU A 258 -6.48 -26.57 -20.61
N ALA A 259 -5.59 -26.03 -19.77
CA ALA A 259 -4.72 -26.76 -18.85
C ALA A 259 -4.81 -26.15 -17.45
N HIS A 260 -4.71 -26.99 -16.40
CA HIS A 260 -4.71 -26.60 -14.99
C HIS A 260 -3.44 -25.83 -14.60
N ALA A 261 -3.26 -24.60 -15.10
CA ALA A 261 -2.24 -23.71 -14.58
C ALA A 261 -2.59 -23.30 -13.13
N PRO A 262 -1.62 -23.24 -12.20
CA PRO A 262 -1.87 -22.76 -10.85
C PRO A 262 -2.34 -21.30 -10.92
N LEU A 263 -3.40 -20.96 -10.18
CA LEU A 263 -3.88 -19.59 -10.12
C LEU A 263 -2.87 -18.68 -9.42
N PRO A 264 -2.85 -17.38 -9.78
CA PRO A 264 -2.20 -16.38 -8.94
C PRO A 264 -2.88 -16.36 -7.56
N TRP A 265 -2.05 -16.36 -6.51
CA TRP A 265 -2.45 -16.45 -5.10
C TRP A 265 -3.42 -17.60 -4.80
N PRO A 266 -2.90 -18.85 -4.72
CA PRO A 266 -3.72 -20.03 -4.44
C PRO A 266 -4.37 -20.02 -3.04
N LYS A 267 -3.90 -19.16 -2.13
CA LYS A 267 -4.41 -19.01 -0.76
C LYS A 267 -5.41 -17.86 -0.60
N LEU A 268 -5.75 -17.16 -1.68
CA LEU A 268 -6.66 -16.02 -1.64
C LEU A 268 -8.05 -16.44 -1.18
N LYS A 269 -8.50 -15.88 -0.06
CA LYS A 269 -9.81 -16.15 0.57
C LYS A 269 -10.75 -14.95 0.45
N TYR A 270 -10.20 -13.75 0.58
CA TYR A 270 -10.95 -12.50 0.60
C TYR A 270 -10.51 -11.64 -0.58
N LEU A 271 -11.47 -11.21 -1.40
CA LEU A 271 -11.23 -10.31 -2.51
C LEU A 271 -12.20 -9.14 -2.42
N ARG A 272 -11.68 -7.92 -2.44
CA ARG A 272 -12.45 -6.69 -2.58
C ARG A 272 -12.04 -5.98 -3.86
N LEU A 273 -13.05 -5.61 -4.66
CA LEU A 273 -12.91 -4.90 -5.92
C LEU A 273 -13.68 -3.58 -5.85
N GLU A 274 -12.98 -2.47 -6.00
CA GLU A 274 -13.57 -1.13 -5.87
C GLU A 274 -13.39 -0.32 -7.14
N TYR A 275 -14.49 -0.09 -7.86
CA TYR A 275 -14.48 0.87 -8.96
C TYR A 275 -14.48 2.29 -8.38
N THR A 276 -13.41 3.05 -8.65
CA THR A 276 -13.22 4.41 -8.11
C THR A 276 -13.59 5.51 -9.11
N GLY A 277 -13.99 5.14 -10.32
CA GLY A 277 -14.33 6.11 -11.37
C GLY A 277 -15.69 6.76 -11.14
N SER A 278 -15.78 8.09 -11.24
CA SER A 278 -16.89 8.82 -11.91
C SER A 278 -16.87 10.34 -11.68
N HIS A 279 -16.73 11.10 -12.78
CA HIS A 279 -17.52 12.29 -13.18
C HIS A 279 -16.85 13.02 -14.36
N GLY A 280 -17.18 12.58 -15.57
CA GLY A 280 -17.06 13.35 -16.80
C GLY A 280 -18.27 13.00 -17.65
N ALA A 281 -19.22 13.92 -17.77
CA ALA A 281 -20.55 13.69 -18.33
C ALA A 281 -20.59 13.47 -19.86
N ASP A 282 -19.46 13.20 -20.52
CA ASP A 282 -19.31 13.45 -21.97
C ASP A 282 -18.73 12.30 -22.81
N SER A 283 -18.48 11.09 -22.29
CA SER A 283 -18.05 9.98 -23.16
C SER A 283 -19.20 9.00 -23.45
N LEU A 284 -19.55 8.96 -24.74
CA LEU A 284 -20.44 8.02 -25.42
C LEU A 284 -19.97 6.57 -25.27
N ASP A 285 -20.95 5.66 -25.38
CA ASP A 285 -20.88 4.17 -25.41
C ASP A 285 -20.73 3.49 -24.03
N GLU A 286 -21.76 2.72 -23.63
CA GLU A 286 -21.98 1.91 -22.41
C GLU A 286 -21.38 2.39 -21.06
N PRO A 287 -22.15 2.44 -19.95
CA PRO A 287 -21.59 2.79 -18.64
C PRO A 287 -20.42 1.86 -18.30
N GLU A 288 -19.21 2.40 -18.16
CA GLU A 288 -17.99 1.63 -17.90
C GLU A 288 -18.13 0.72 -16.67
N GLU A 289 -18.94 1.13 -15.69
CA GLU A 289 -19.35 0.32 -14.54
C GLU A 289 -19.95 -1.04 -14.95
N GLY A 290 -20.75 -1.07 -16.00
CA GLY A 290 -21.35 -2.29 -16.54
C GLY A 290 -20.30 -3.23 -17.15
N LEU A 291 -19.32 -2.68 -17.89
CA LEU A 291 -18.20 -3.45 -18.43
C LEU A 291 -17.32 -4.02 -17.31
N VAL A 292 -17.05 -3.23 -16.27
CA VAL A 292 -16.30 -3.68 -15.08
C VAL A 292 -17.06 -4.81 -14.38
N MET A 293 -18.37 -4.64 -14.13
CA MET A 293 -19.19 -5.67 -13.49
C MET A 293 -19.24 -6.97 -14.32
N GLN A 294 -19.35 -6.86 -15.65
CA GLN A 294 -19.31 -8.00 -16.56
C GLN A 294 -17.97 -8.72 -16.50
N ALA A 295 -16.86 -7.98 -16.53
CA ALA A 295 -15.50 -8.54 -16.44
C ALA A 295 -15.29 -9.27 -15.11
N ILE A 296 -15.65 -8.64 -13.99
CA ILE A 296 -15.59 -9.26 -12.65
C ILE A 296 -16.37 -10.56 -12.63
N THR A 297 -17.62 -10.51 -13.10
CA THR A 297 -18.50 -11.70 -13.09
C THR A 297 -17.93 -12.84 -13.92
N THR A 298 -17.47 -12.53 -15.13
CA THR A 298 -16.88 -13.53 -16.04
C THR A 298 -15.65 -14.18 -15.41
N THR A 299 -14.74 -13.38 -14.87
CA THR A 299 -13.49 -13.86 -14.25
C THR A 299 -13.74 -14.74 -13.03
N ILE A 300 -14.63 -14.32 -12.12
CA ILE A 300 -14.91 -15.07 -10.89
C ILE A 300 -15.64 -16.37 -11.20
N CYS A 301 -16.58 -16.37 -12.15
CA CYS A 301 -17.24 -17.59 -12.61
C CYS A 301 -16.24 -18.57 -13.26
N ASN A 302 -15.33 -18.08 -14.11
CA ASN A 302 -14.29 -18.93 -14.72
C ASN A 302 -13.30 -19.48 -13.68
N ARG A 303 -12.98 -18.71 -12.63
CA ARG A 303 -12.11 -19.15 -11.53
C ARG A 303 -12.65 -20.40 -10.83
N ARG A 304 -13.97 -20.51 -10.68
CA ARG A 304 -14.65 -21.64 -10.03
C ARG A 304 -14.49 -22.95 -10.81
N ASP A 305 -14.48 -22.89 -12.14
CA ASP A 305 -14.50 -24.09 -13.00
C ASP A 305 -13.14 -24.81 -13.05
N ALA A 306 -12.08 -24.20 -12.49
CA ALA A 306 -10.83 -24.88 -12.20
C ALA A 306 -10.99 -25.78 -10.96
N ALA A 307 -11.38 -27.03 -11.18
CA ALA A 307 -11.84 -28.06 -10.21
C ALA A 307 -10.95 -28.42 -8.98
N SER A 308 -10.03 -27.58 -8.53
CA SER A 308 -9.11 -27.84 -7.41
C SER A 308 -8.94 -26.67 -6.43
N ILE A 309 -9.80 -25.64 -6.51
CA ILE A 309 -9.58 -24.37 -5.81
C ILE A 309 -10.76 -24.13 -4.87
N GLU A 310 -10.46 -23.86 -3.60
CA GLU A 310 -11.45 -23.46 -2.61
C GLU A 310 -12.17 -22.21 -3.12
N ARG A 311 -13.51 -22.17 -2.95
CA ARG A 311 -14.29 -20.97 -3.29
C ARG A 311 -13.74 -19.78 -2.50
N LEU A 312 -13.81 -18.58 -3.08
CA LEU A 312 -13.58 -17.37 -2.31
C LEU A 312 -14.56 -17.35 -1.13
N GLN A 313 -14.02 -17.22 0.07
CA GLN A 313 -14.82 -17.11 1.29
C GLN A 313 -15.61 -15.81 1.28
N ARG A 314 -15.02 -14.74 0.73
CA ARG A 314 -15.72 -13.46 0.55
C ARG A 314 -15.31 -12.76 -0.74
N LEU A 315 -16.31 -12.28 -1.45
CA LEU A 315 -16.16 -11.30 -2.52
C LEU A 315 -16.91 -10.02 -2.14
N ALA A 316 -16.19 -8.90 -2.07
CA ALA A 316 -16.78 -7.57 -1.91
C ALA A 316 -16.61 -6.78 -3.21
N ILE A 317 -17.69 -6.19 -3.71
CA ILE A 317 -17.67 -5.36 -4.93
C ILE A 317 -18.27 -4.00 -4.60
N VAL A 318 -17.58 -2.93 -4.98
CA VAL A 318 -17.92 -1.58 -4.59
C VAL A 318 -18.01 -0.70 -5.83
N PHE A 319 -19.14 -0.01 -5.96
CA PHE A 319 -19.37 0.96 -7.03
C PHE A 319 -19.89 2.29 -6.46
N PRO A 320 -19.56 3.42 -7.10
CA PRO A 320 -20.10 4.72 -6.73
C PRO A 320 -21.55 4.88 -7.20
N THR A 321 -21.92 4.33 -8.37
CA THR A 321 -23.31 4.27 -8.85
C THR A 321 -23.75 2.85 -9.19
N GLU A 322 -25.06 2.66 -9.42
CA GLU A 322 -25.62 1.33 -9.72
C GLU A 322 -25.24 0.89 -11.15
N PRO A 323 -24.47 -0.21 -11.32
CA PRO A 323 -24.11 -0.71 -12.64
C PRO A 323 -25.34 -1.25 -13.40
N PRO A 324 -25.36 -1.14 -14.74
CA PRO A 324 -26.36 -1.83 -15.55
C PRO A 324 -26.37 -3.35 -15.30
N HIS A 325 -27.56 -3.96 -15.32
CA HIS A 325 -27.74 -5.41 -15.13
C HIS A 325 -27.16 -5.99 -13.83
N LEU A 326 -26.92 -5.16 -12.82
CA LEU A 326 -26.33 -5.53 -11.53
C LEU A 326 -26.91 -6.83 -10.96
N TRP A 327 -28.25 -6.93 -10.86
CA TRP A 327 -28.92 -8.08 -10.25
C TRP A 327 -28.65 -9.40 -10.97
N THR A 328 -28.56 -9.38 -12.30
CA THR A 328 -28.19 -10.56 -13.09
C THR A 328 -26.76 -11.01 -12.77
N TYR A 329 -25.82 -10.07 -12.67
CA TYR A 329 -24.44 -10.37 -12.33
C TYR A 329 -24.26 -10.84 -10.88
N LEU A 330 -24.96 -10.23 -9.92
CA LEU A 330 -24.93 -10.65 -8.52
C LEU A 330 -25.47 -12.08 -8.34
N GLY A 331 -26.52 -12.47 -9.07
CA GLY A 331 -27.03 -13.84 -9.08
C GLY A 331 -25.98 -14.87 -9.50
N LEU A 332 -25.23 -14.57 -10.57
CA LEU A 332 -24.13 -15.44 -11.04
C LEU A 332 -22.99 -15.54 -10.01
N LEU A 333 -22.54 -14.39 -9.48
CA LEU A 333 -21.46 -14.30 -8.51
C LEU A 333 -21.76 -15.00 -7.19
N ARG A 334 -23.01 -14.94 -6.72
CA ARG A 334 -23.47 -15.64 -5.50
C ARG A 334 -23.27 -17.14 -5.62
N SER A 335 -23.42 -17.70 -6.81
CA SER A 335 -23.19 -19.14 -7.02
C SER A 335 -21.70 -19.53 -6.93
N ALA A 336 -20.78 -18.57 -7.07
CA ALA A 336 -19.34 -18.76 -7.14
C ALA A 336 -18.57 -18.40 -5.85
N THR A 337 -19.24 -17.78 -4.87
CA THR A 337 -18.64 -17.26 -3.62
C THR A 337 -19.41 -17.75 -2.40
N GLU A 338 -18.79 -17.79 -1.23
CA GLU A 338 -19.49 -18.14 0.03
C GLU A 338 -20.24 -16.92 0.61
N GLU A 339 -19.55 -15.78 0.72
CA GLU A 339 -20.13 -14.49 1.10
C GLU A 339 -19.95 -13.49 -0.05
N LEU A 340 -21.05 -12.90 -0.52
CA LEU A 340 -21.05 -11.81 -1.50
C LEU A 340 -21.53 -10.53 -0.81
N VAL A 341 -20.74 -9.46 -0.91
CA VAL A 341 -21.12 -8.12 -0.46
C VAL A 341 -21.03 -7.17 -1.63
N CYS A 342 -22.12 -6.47 -1.93
CA CYS A 342 -22.12 -5.42 -2.93
C CYS A 342 -22.43 -4.09 -2.25
N THR A 343 -21.53 -3.12 -2.38
CA THR A 343 -21.68 -1.77 -1.83
C THR A 343 -21.90 -0.79 -2.97
N ILE A 344 -22.99 -0.03 -2.94
CA ILE A 344 -23.29 1.02 -3.93
C ILE A 344 -23.44 2.34 -3.21
N ASN A 345 -22.72 3.37 -3.65
CA ASN A 345 -22.77 4.70 -3.05
C ASN A 345 -22.59 4.66 -1.51
N GLY A 346 -21.67 3.80 -1.04
CA GLY A 346 -21.38 3.60 0.37
C GLY A 346 -22.44 2.83 1.17
N GLN A 347 -23.46 2.25 0.52
CA GLN A 347 -24.49 1.44 1.16
C GLN A 347 -24.36 -0.03 0.74
N ASP A 348 -24.26 -0.93 1.71
CA ASP A 348 -24.26 -2.37 1.45
C ASP A 348 -25.67 -2.81 1.04
N LEU A 349 -25.77 -3.48 -0.11
CA LEU A 349 -26.98 -4.14 -0.56
C LEU A 349 -27.22 -5.39 0.29
N VAL A 350 -28.44 -5.52 0.78
CA VAL A 350 -28.89 -6.74 1.45
C VAL A 350 -29.21 -7.78 0.38
N LEU A 351 -28.40 -8.85 0.32
CA LEU A 351 -28.54 -9.95 -0.64
C LEU A 351 -29.21 -11.15 0.04
N ASP A 352 -30.50 -11.03 0.37
CA ASP A 352 -31.23 -12.14 1.01
C ASP A 352 -31.46 -13.30 0.05
N ASP A 353 -31.47 -14.55 0.55
CA ASP A 353 -31.71 -15.77 -0.25
C ASP A 353 -33.11 -15.80 -0.89
N GLU A 354 -34.05 -15.02 -0.36
CA GLU A 354 -35.43 -14.91 -0.84
C GLU A 354 -35.68 -13.67 -1.71
N ASP A 355 -34.64 -12.89 -2.04
CA ASP A 355 -34.85 -11.68 -2.83
C ASP A 355 -35.36 -12.05 -4.23
N ALA A 356 -36.63 -11.73 -4.51
CA ALA A 356 -37.33 -12.14 -5.73
C ALA A 356 -36.62 -11.67 -7.00
N ARG A 357 -35.79 -10.62 -6.90
CA ARG A 357 -34.97 -10.08 -8.00
C ARG A 357 -33.82 -11.01 -8.39
N LEU A 358 -33.34 -11.85 -7.47
CA LEU A 358 -32.31 -12.87 -7.70
C LEU A 358 -32.91 -14.20 -8.17
N LEU A 359 -34.20 -14.44 -7.90
CA LEU A 359 -34.92 -15.69 -8.20
C LEU A 359 -35.78 -15.63 -9.48
N SER A 360 -36.05 -14.44 -10.03
CA SER A 360 -36.94 -14.26 -11.18
C SER A 360 -36.28 -14.43 -12.55
N GLN A 361 -35.11 -15.08 -12.65
CA GLN A 361 -34.38 -15.25 -13.92
C GLN A 361 -33.98 -16.70 -14.17
#